data_AF-A0A9P6CRA0-F1
#
_entry.id   AF-A0A9P6CRA0-F1
#
_cell.length_a   1.000
_cell.length_b   1.000
_cell.length_c   1.000
_cell.angle_alpha   90.00
_cell.angle_beta   90.00
_cell.angle_gamma   90.00
#
_symmetry.space_group_name_H-M   'P 1'
#
loop_
_entity.id
_entity.type
_entity.pdbx_description
1 polymer ?
#
loop_
_entity_poly.entity_id
_entity_poly.type
_entity_poly.pdbx_seq_one_letter_code
_entity_poly.pdbx_strand_id
1 'polypeptide(L)'
;AVAGATNTVANLPPASPFAELLRRSRFASFDPAIRQTYSTPPAYAHKGDWGLKRPIALRRKNAFISLTSFESPAHFIEWNHAENQVRFIRRIEEMGVMPRTANHTPWYKAVGQGRTQWFMDSEFCPGEGHELSETRAAPPTIELKNLGKKGAGNYGAKRGPPRQAKQKNSTAPAHVSLNIDAMSPREFTRYLRTLRELRPAFQAHIKARAMEENNNILANKSLYALAQNTEVGYHRRFLQEHMSKEFANRESLKFEQHPHPNAALLYHHPSPLDTQL
;
A
#
# COMPACT_ATOMS: atom_id res chain seq x y z
N ALA A 1 -19.21 -37.87 5.46
CA ALA A 1 -17.93 -37.44 4.85
C ALA A 1 -18.25 -36.33 3.85
N VAL A 2 -17.90 -35.08 4.18
CA VAL A 2 -18.17 -33.92 3.32
C VAL A 2 -16.96 -33.74 2.41
N ALA A 3 -17.17 -33.94 1.11
CA ALA A 3 -16.13 -33.83 0.09
C ALA A 3 -15.68 -32.36 -0.03
N GLY A 4 -14.38 -32.13 0.15
CA GLY A 4 -13.75 -30.82 -0.07
C GLY A 4 -13.65 -30.52 -1.56
N ALA A 5 -14.30 -29.44 -2.00
CA ALA A 5 -14.15 -28.92 -3.35
C ALA A 5 -12.77 -28.27 -3.49
N THR A 6 -11.87 -28.91 -4.24
CA THR A 6 -10.61 -28.32 -4.67
C THR A 6 -10.91 -27.30 -5.77
N ASN A 7 -10.82 -26.00 -5.45
CA ASN A 7 -10.86 -24.93 -6.44
C ASN A 7 -9.67 -25.09 -7.40
N THR A 8 -9.91 -25.70 -8.55
CA THR A 8 -8.99 -25.69 -9.68
C THR A 8 -8.94 -24.27 -10.22
N VAL A 9 -7.84 -23.55 -9.95
CA VAL A 9 -7.56 -22.26 -10.59
C VAL A 9 -7.55 -22.49 -12.09
N ALA A 10 -8.62 -22.05 -12.77
CA ALA A 10 -8.71 -22.11 -14.21
C ALA A 10 -7.54 -21.27 -14.77
N ASN A 11 -6.58 -21.92 -15.43
CA ASN A 11 -5.56 -21.22 -16.18
C ASN A 11 -6.26 -20.37 -17.24
N LEU A 12 -6.37 -19.07 -16.99
CA LEU A 12 -6.89 -18.12 -17.95
C LEU A 12 -6.05 -18.26 -19.24
N PRO A 13 -6.68 -18.27 -20.42
CA PRO A 13 -5.93 -18.31 -21.68
C PRO A 13 -4.94 -17.14 -21.71
N PRO A 14 -3.73 -17.33 -22.27
CA PRO A 14 -2.76 -16.27 -22.38
C PRO A 14 -3.38 -15.07 -23.10
N ALA A 15 -3.16 -13.88 -22.54
CA ALA A 15 -3.69 -12.65 -23.11
C ALA A 15 -3.21 -12.46 -24.56
N SER A 16 -4.03 -11.84 -25.40
CA SER A 16 -3.60 -11.53 -26.77
C SER A 16 -2.38 -10.60 -26.75
N PRO A 17 -1.48 -10.65 -27.76
CA PRO A 17 -0.31 -9.76 -27.81
C PRO A 17 -0.67 -8.28 -27.72
N PHE A 18 -1.80 -7.87 -28.30
CA PHE A 18 -2.32 -6.50 -28.18
C PHE A 18 -2.72 -6.17 -26.74
N ALA A 19 -3.40 -7.08 -26.03
CA ALA A 19 -3.77 -6.87 -24.63
C ALA A 19 -2.53 -6.74 -23.73
N GLU A 20 -1.45 -7.47 -24.02
CA GLU A 20 -0.18 -7.28 -23.32
C GLU A 20 0.46 -5.92 -23.59
N LEU A 21 0.48 -5.47 -24.85
CA LEU A 21 0.97 -4.13 -25.21
C LEU A 21 0.14 -3.03 -24.56
N LEU A 22 -1.19 -3.15 -24.57
CA LEU A 22 -2.08 -2.19 -23.92
C LEU A 22 -1.82 -2.15 -22.41
N ARG A 23 -1.70 -3.31 -21.75
CA ARG A 23 -1.41 -3.40 -20.31
C ARG A 23 -0.06 -2.78 -19.93
N ARG A 24 0.93 -2.81 -20.82
CA ARG A 24 2.26 -2.20 -20.63
C ARG A 24 2.34 -0.76 -21.13
N SER A 25 1.31 -0.25 -21.80
CA SER A 25 1.32 1.10 -22.35
C SER A 25 1.30 2.15 -21.23
N ARG A 26 1.86 3.33 -21.51
CA ARG A 26 1.77 4.49 -20.60
C ARG A 26 0.34 4.98 -20.41
N PHE A 27 -0.57 4.61 -21.31
CA PHE A 27 -1.99 4.92 -21.15
C PHE A 27 -2.62 4.06 -20.04
N ALA A 28 -2.27 2.78 -19.93
CA ALA A 28 -2.81 1.89 -18.92
C ALA A 28 -2.37 2.21 -17.48
N SER A 29 -1.35 3.06 -17.28
CA SER A 29 -0.98 3.56 -15.96
C SER A 29 -1.87 4.71 -15.46
N PHE A 30 -2.79 5.22 -16.29
CA PHE A 30 -3.75 6.24 -15.86
C PHE A 30 -4.75 5.65 -14.86
N ASP A 31 -4.82 6.26 -13.69
CA ASP A 31 -5.81 5.98 -12.66
C ASP A 31 -6.48 7.30 -12.27
N PRO A 32 -7.81 7.47 -12.46
CA PRO A 32 -8.51 8.70 -12.11
C PRO A 32 -8.49 9.02 -10.60
N ALA A 33 -8.28 8.01 -9.74
CA ALA A 33 -8.16 8.23 -8.30
C ALA A 33 -6.82 8.90 -7.92
N ILE A 34 -5.81 8.76 -8.77
CA ILE A 34 -4.47 9.31 -8.56
C ILE A 34 -4.31 10.54 -9.45
N ARG A 35 -4.12 11.71 -8.85
CA ARG A 35 -3.85 12.95 -9.60
C ARG A 35 -2.42 12.94 -10.13
N GLN A 36 -2.19 12.17 -11.19
CA GLN A 36 -0.91 12.07 -11.88
C GLN A 36 -0.65 13.32 -12.73
N THR A 37 0.61 13.77 -12.73
CA THR A 37 1.07 14.86 -13.59
C THR A 37 1.75 14.32 -14.85
N TYR A 38 1.32 14.80 -16.01
CA TYR A 38 1.88 14.46 -17.30
C TYR A 38 2.69 15.62 -17.87
N SER A 39 3.73 15.28 -18.63
CA SER A 39 4.55 16.24 -19.38
C SER A 39 4.76 15.73 -20.80
N THR A 40 5.08 16.63 -21.73
CA THR A 40 5.41 16.28 -23.11
C THR A 40 6.70 16.95 -23.53
N PRO A 41 7.50 16.30 -24.41
CA PRO A 41 8.66 16.94 -24.99
C PRO A 41 8.27 18.23 -25.74
N PRO A 42 9.10 19.28 -25.73
CA PRO A 42 8.80 20.57 -26.37
C PRO A 42 8.34 20.50 -27.83
N ALA A 43 8.83 19.52 -28.59
CA ALA A 43 8.46 19.31 -30.00
C ALA A 43 6.99 18.92 -30.20
N TYR A 44 6.42 18.14 -29.27
CA TYR A 44 5.02 17.71 -29.31
C TYR A 44 4.10 18.74 -28.63
N ALA A 45 4.60 19.40 -27.58
CA ALA A 45 3.87 20.45 -26.88
C ALA A 45 3.40 21.55 -27.83
N HIS A 46 4.23 22.01 -28.78
CA HIS A 46 3.83 23.04 -29.75
C HIS A 46 2.63 22.63 -30.62
N LYS A 47 2.45 21.33 -30.88
CA LYS A 47 1.30 20.78 -31.62
C LYS A 47 0.08 20.56 -30.73
N GLY A 48 0.22 20.72 -29.42
CA GLY A 48 -0.79 20.32 -28.45
C GLY A 48 -0.91 18.81 -28.30
N ASP A 49 0.13 18.05 -28.68
CA ASP A 49 0.16 16.61 -28.54
C ASP A 49 0.74 16.22 -27.17
N TRP A 50 -0.10 15.57 -26.37
CA TRP A 50 0.18 15.11 -25.01
C TRP A 50 0.14 13.58 -24.90
N GLY A 51 0.11 12.85 -26.02
CA GLY A 51 -0.08 11.40 -26.02
C GLY A 51 -1.50 10.99 -25.61
N LEU A 52 -2.47 11.88 -25.81
CA LEU A 52 -3.88 11.67 -25.54
C LEU A 52 -4.66 11.53 -26.84
N LYS A 53 -5.92 11.10 -26.75
CA LYS A 53 -6.79 10.88 -27.92
C LYS A 53 -6.97 12.14 -28.78
N ARG A 54 -6.98 13.33 -28.17
CA ARG A 54 -7.20 14.62 -28.82
C ARG A 54 -6.13 15.63 -28.38
N PRO A 55 -5.74 16.58 -29.24
CA PRO A 55 -4.79 17.60 -28.85
C PRO A 55 -5.41 18.58 -27.85
N ILE A 56 -4.59 19.08 -26.93
CA ILE A 56 -4.98 20.08 -25.93
C ILE A 56 -4.48 21.46 -26.39
N ALA A 57 -5.24 22.51 -26.06
CA ALA A 57 -4.91 23.91 -26.41
C ALA A 57 -3.65 24.47 -25.70
N LEU A 58 -3.00 23.69 -24.84
CA LEU A 58 -1.80 24.07 -24.11
C LEU A 58 -0.54 23.81 -24.95
N ARG A 59 -0.03 24.85 -25.60
CA ARG A 59 1.08 24.77 -26.58
C ARG A 59 2.43 25.32 -26.09
N ARG A 60 2.63 25.40 -24.78
CA ARG A 60 3.85 25.97 -24.17
C ARG A 60 4.87 24.89 -23.79
N LYS A 61 6.15 25.24 -23.81
CA LYS A 61 7.25 24.37 -23.35
C LYS A 61 7.19 24.19 -21.83
N ASN A 62 7.71 23.06 -21.33
CA ASN A 62 7.80 22.74 -19.89
C ASN A 62 6.48 22.87 -19.12
N ALA A 63 5.36 22.63 -19.80
CA ALA A 63 4.07 22.57 -19.16
C ALA A 63 3.81 21.20 -18.54
N PHE A 64 3.02 21.21 -17.47
CA PHE A 64 2.54 20.02 -16.79
C PHE A 64 1.01 20.09 -16.70
N ILE A 65 0.36 18.97 -17.00
CA ILE A 65 -1.09 18.82 -16.89
C ILE A 65 -1.44 17.69 -15.93
N SER A 66 -2.62 17.76 -15.34
CA SER A 66 -3.25 16.64 -14.64
C SER A 66 -4.59 16.35 -15.29
N LEU A 67 -4.94 15.07 -15.40
CA LEU A 67 -6.22 14.63 -15.97
C LEU A 67 -7.15 14.23 -14.83
N THR A 68 -8.41 14.65 -14.91
CA THR A 68 -9.47 14.18 -13.99
C THR A 68 -10.16 12.96 -14.59
N SER A 69 -10.50 13.06 -15.87
CA SER A 69 -11.10 12.01 -16.68
C SER A 69 -10.36 11.95 -18.02
N PHE A 70 -10.27 10.77 -18.62
CA PHE A 70 -9.57 10.63 -19.90
C PHE A 70 -10.37 11.25 -21.06
N GLU A 71 -11.67 10.99 -21.10
CA GLU A 71 -12.59 11.57 -22.08
C GLU A 71 -13.94 11.79 -21.39
N SER A 72 -14.44 13.02 -21.46
CA SER A 72 -15.79 13.35 -21.01
C SER A 72 -16.81 12.82 -22.03
N PRO A 73 -18.04 12.45 -21.62
CA PRO A 73 -19.11 12.10 -22.56
C PRO A 73 -19.38 13.17 -23.64
N ALA A 74 -19.03 14.43 -23.35
CA ALA A 74 -19.09 15.53 -24.29
C ALA A 74 -17.92 15.56 -25.30
N HIS A 75 -17.14 14.48 -25.42
CA HIS A 75 -16.05 14.29 -26.39
C HIS A 75 -14.89 15.30 -26.30
N PHE A 76 -14.66 15.88 -25.13
CA PHE A 76 -13.46 16.67 -24.82
C PHE A 76 -12.67 16.03 -23.67
N ILE A 77 -11.42 16.45 -23.52
CA ILE A 77 -10.52 15.97 -22.47
C ILE A 77 -10.52 17.00 -21.34
N GLU A 78 -10.88 16.57 -20.13
CA GLU A 78 -10.81 17.40 -18.93
C GLU A 78 -9.39 17.39 -18.38
N TRP A 79 -8.73 18.54 -18.45
CA TRP A 79 -7.37 18.71 -17.95
C TRP A 79 -7.26 19.96 -17.11
N ASN A 80 -6.34 19.93 -16.15
CA ASN A 80 -6.00 21.05 -15.28
C ASN A 80 -4.49 21.33 -15.35
N HIS A 81 -4.09 22.56 -15.08
CA HIS A 81 -2.69 22.91 -14.93
C HIS A 81 -2.09 22.25 -13.69
N ALA A 82 -0.93 21.61 -13.85
CA ALA A 82 -0.24 20.90 -12.76
C ALA A 82 1.14 21.50 -12.39
N GLU A 83 1.43 22.72 -12.84
CA GLU A 83 2.73 23.35 -12.62
C GLU A 83 3.00 23.63 -11.15
N ASN A 84 1.98 23.98 -10.38
CA ASN A 84 2.13 24.28 -8.95
C ASN A 84 2.58 23.06 -8.16
N GLN A 85 2.06 21.88 -8.49
CA GLN A 85 2.44 20.61 -7.86
C GLN A 85 3.90 20.26 -8.18
N VAL A 86 4.29 20.37 -9.45
CA VAL A 86 5.67 20.07 -9.87
C VAL A 86 6.65 21.07 -9.26
N ARG A 87 6.34 22.37 -9.27
CA ARG A 87 7.17 23.40 -8.63
C ARG A 87 7.23 23.25 -7.12
N PHE A 88 6.17 22.75 -6.48
CA PHE A 88 6.19 22.46 -5.05
C PHE A 88 7.17 21.32 -4.72
N ILE A 89 7.11 20.22 -5.47
CA ILE A 89 8.04 19.10 -5.28
C ILE A 89 9.49 19.57 -5.52
N ARG A 90 9.76 20.28 -6.61
CA ARG A 90 11.10 20.83 -6.89
C ARG A 90 11.59 21.78 -5.79
N ARG A 91 10.73 22.66 -5.27
CA ARG A 91 11.11 23.53 -4.16
C ARG A 91 11.47 22.74 -2.90
N ILE A 92 10.77 21.64 -2.62
CA ILE A 92 11.12 20.76 -1.48
C ILE A 92 12.47 20.10 -1.71
N GLU A 93 12.73 19.61 -2.93
CA GLU A 93 14.04 19.05 -3.32
C GLU A 93 15.15 20.09 -3.19
N GLU A 94 14.93 21.31 -3.68
CA GLU A 94 15.88 22.43 -3.63
C GLU A 94 16.16 22.92 -2.20
N MET A 95 15.18 22.84 -1.29
CA MET A 95 15.37 23.23 0.10
C MET A 95 16.30 22.28 0.88
N GLY A 96 16.47 21.04 0.42
CA GLY A 96 17.31 20.05 1.12
C GLY A 96 16.84 19.73 2.54
N VAL A 97 15.58 20.00 2.88
CA VAL A 97 15.02 19.74 4.22
C VAL A 97 14.22 18.44 4.20
N MET A 98 14.57 17.50 5.09
CA MET A 98 13.76 16.29 5.29
C MET A 98 12.40 16.63 5.89
N PRO A 99 11.27 16.36 5.19
CA PRO A 99 9.96 16.46 5.81
C PRO A 99 9.87 15.43 6.94
N ARG A 100 9.42 15.87 8.11
CA ARG A 100 9.16 14.99 9.25
C ARG A 100 7.68 15.02 9.57
N THR A 101 7.13 13.84 9.86
CA THR A 101 5.75 13.72 10.31
C THR A 101 5.65 14.05 11.79
N ALA A 102 4.68 14.90 12.16
CA ALA A 102 4.51 15.28 13.55
C ALA A 102 3.80 14.18 14.35
N ASN A 103 4.32 13.88 15.54
CA ASN A 103 3.93 12.69 16.32
C ASN A 103 2.45 12.61 16.72
N HIS A 104 1.77 13.75 16.76
CA HIS A 104 0.38 13.83 17.19
C HIS A 104 -0.62 13.65 16.04
N THR A 105 -0.16 13.70 14.78
CA THR A 105 -1.04 13.67 13.61
C THR A 105 -1.65 12.29 13.38
N PRO A 106 -2.89 12.21 12.85
CA PRO A 106 -3.47 10.94 12.43
C PRO A 106 -2.62 10.22 11.39
N TRP A 107 -1.99 10.97 10.47
CA TRP A 107 -1.04 10.45 9.49
C TRP A 107 0.08 9.66 10.17
N TYR A 108 0.74 10.25 11.17
CA TYR A 108 1.81 9.58 11.92
C TYR A 108 1.36 8.28 12.59
N LYS A 109 0.09 8.17 12.98
CA LYS A 109 -0.48 6.93 13.55
C LYS A 109 -0.74 5.89 12.47
N ALA A 110 -1.21 6.31 11.28
CA ALA A 110 -1.54 5.46 10.15
C ALA A 110 -0.31 4.86 9.43
N VAL A 111 0.87 5.49 9.52
CA VAL A 111 2.11 4.93 8.92
C VAL A 111 2.48 3.56 9.52
N GLY A 112 2.05 3.26 10.75
CA GLY A 112 2.22 1.92 11.33
C GLY A 112 3.67 1.44 11.35
N GLN A 113 3.91 0.22 10.84
CA GLN A 113 5.24 -0.39 10.77
C GLN A 113 6.15 0.28 9.72
N GLY A 114 5.59 1.00 8.75
CA GLY A 114 6.35 1.78 7.75
C GLY A 114 7.16 2.94 8.32
N ARG A 115 7.05 3.21 9.63
CA ARG A 115 7.83 4.23 10.36
C ARG A 115 9.24 3.77 10.68
N THR A 116 9.37 2.51 11.07
CA THR A 116 10.63 1.90 11.52
C THR A 116 11.17 0.93 10.50
N GLN A 117 10.29 0.36 9.67
CA GLN A 117 10.61 -0.67 8.70
C GLN A 117 10.58 -0.11 7.27
N TRP A 118 10.90 1.17 7.11
CA TRP A 118 11.06 1.77 5.80
C TRP A 118 12.27 1.10 5.11
N PHE A 119 11.98 0.09 4.31
CA PHE A 119 12.93 -0.57 3.42
C PHE A 119 13.30 0.41 2.31
N MET A 120 14.15 1.38 2.63
CA MET A 120 14.92 2.00 1.58
C MET A 120 16.08 1.07 1.29
N ASP A 121 15.96 0.35 0.17
CA ASP A 121 17.06 -0.39 -0.45
C ASP A 121 18.10 0.62 -0.98
N SER A 122 18.67 1.41 -0.07
CA SER A 122 19.83 2.23 -0.35
C SER A 122 21.03 1.31 -0.31
N GLU A 123 21.55 0.98 -1.49
CA GLU A 123 22.85 0.33 -1.67
C GLU A 123 24.01 1.11 -1.00
N PHE A 124 23.77 2.35 -0.57
CA PHE A 124 24.71 3.22 0.14
C PHE A 124 24.48 3.31 1.66
N CYS A 125 23.44 2.67 2.23
CA CYS A 125 23.23 2.59 3.69
C CYS A 125 23.27 1.13 4.18
N PRO A 126 24.47 0.53 4.36
CA PRO A 126 24.59 -0.77 4.99
C PRO A 126 24.22 -0.66 6.48
N GLY A 127 22.97 -0.98 6.83
CA GLY A 127 22.53 -1.10 8.23
C GLY A 127 21.09 -0.69 8.56
N GLU A 128 20.40 0.03 7.66
CA GLU A 128 18.99 0.45 7.89
C GLU A 128 17.96 -0.45 7.22
N GLY A 129 18.39 -1.37 6.36
CA GLY A 129 17.58 -2.53 6.04
C GLY A 129 17.40 -3.32 7.33
N HIS A 130 16.16 -3.48 7.79
CA HIS A 130 15.85 -4.62 8.64
C HIS A 130 16.42 -5.81 7.87
N GLU A 131 17.50 -6.41 8.37
CA GLU A 131 17.93 -7.69 7.87
C GLU A 131 16.65 -8.52 7.90
N LEU A 132 16.05 -8.73 6.74
CA LEU A 132 15.52 -10.03 6.46
C LEU A 132 16.71 -10.88 6.86
N SER A 133 16.61 -11.57 8.00
CA SER A 133 17.44 -12.72 8.21
C SER A 133 16.99 -13.70 7.12
N GLU A 134 17.30 -13.39 5.87
CA GLU A 134 17.93 -14.30 4.97
C GLU A 134 19.09 -14.87 5.78
N THR A 135 18.74 -15.83 6.63
CA THR A 135 19.47 -17.08 6.60
C THR A 135 19.49 -17.43 5.13
N ARG A 136 20.52 -16.96 4.43
CA ARG A 136 21.03 -17.59 3.22
C ARG A 136 21.22 -19.02 3.67
N ALA A 137 20.18 -19.84 3.52
CA ALA A 137 20.38 -21.27 3.52
C ALA A 137 21.50 -21.46 2.53
N ALA A 138 22.59 -22.08 2.99
CA ALA A 138 23.72 -22.40 2.15
C ALA A 138 23.16 -22.91 0.81
N PRO A 139 23.70 -22.44 -0.34
CA PRO A 139 23.23 -22.90 -1.63
C PRO A 139 23.10 -24.43 -1.57
N PRO A 140 21.94 -25.01 -1.95
CA PRO A 140 21.74 -26.44 -1.82
C PRO A 140 22.92 -27.13 -2.50
N THR A 141 23.63 -28.00 -1.78
CA THR A 141 24.80 -28.71 -2.30
C THR A 141 24.39 -29.40 -3.59
N ILE A 142 24.85 -28.89 -4.72
CA ILE A 142 24.48 -29.43 -6.03
C ILE A 142 25.28 -30.72 -6.22
N GLU A 143 24.63 -31.86 -6.03
CA GLU A 143 25.24 -33.16 -6.33
C GLU A 143 25.49 -33.28 -7.84
N LEU A 144 26.76 -33.29 -8.24
CA LEU A 144 27.21 -33.36 -9.64
C LEU A 144 26.62 -34.54 -10.42
N LYS A 145 26.30 -35.65 -9.75
CA LYS A 145 25.73 -36.87 -10.33
C LYS A 145 24.33 -36.70 -10.92
N ASN A 146 23.64 -35.62 -10.55
CA ASN A 146 22.25 -35.35 -10.92
C ASN A 146 22.10 -34.22 -11.98
N LEU A 147 23.21 -33.63 -12.44
CA LEU A 147 23.19 -32.75 -13.61
C LEU A 147 22.97 -33.59 -14.88
N GLY A 148 22.11 -33.12 -15.79
CA GLY A 148 21.88 -33.78 -17.10
C GLY A 148 20.71 -34.78 -17.15
N LYS A 149 20.24 -35.29 -16.00
CA LYS A 149 19.14 -36.29 -15.95
C LYS A 149 17.75 -35.71 -15.72
N LYS A 150 17.65 -34.40 -15.51
CA LYS A 150 16.38 -33.71 -15.33
C LYS A 150 15.81 -33.45 -16.72
N GLY A 151 14.69 -34.09 -17.08
CA GLY A 151 14.06 -33.98 -18.40
C GLY A 151 13.73 -32.55 -18.84
N ALA A 152 13.25 -32.41 -20.09
CA ALA A 152 12.89 -31.13 -20.68
C ALA A 152 11.95 -30.31 -19.77
N GLY A 153 12.29 -29.04 -19.51
CA GLY A 153 11.53 -28.14 -18.63
C GLY A 153 11.94 -28.14 -17.15
N ASN A 154 12.83 -29.02 -16.71
CA ASN A 154 13.40 -29.00 -15.35
C ASN A 154 14.82 -28.38 -15.27
N TYR A 155 15.31 -27.81 -16.37
CA TYR A 155 16.52 -26.98 -16.38
C TYR A 155 16.14 -25.52 -16.06
N GLY A 156 16.70 -25.02 -14.97
CA GLY A 156 16.39 -23.69 -14.44
C GLY A 156 16.23 -23.76 -12.92
N ALA A 157 16.72 -22.75 -12.21
CA ALA A 157 16.47 -22.65 -10.78
C ALA A 157 14.96 -22.53 -10.58
N LYS A 158 14.32 -23.56 -9.99
CA LYS A 158 12.95 -23.40 -9.49
C LYS A 158 13.01 -22.26 -8.48
N ARG A 159 12.43 -21.10 -8.82
CA ARG A 159 12.13 -20.09 -7.82
C ARG A 159 11.24 -20.82 -6.80
N GLY A 160 11.81 -21.08 -5.62
CA GLY A 160 11.02 -21.62 -4.53
C GLY A 160 9.81 -20.71 -4.28
N PRO A 161 8.75 -21.22 -3.63
CA PRO A 161 7.70 -20.34 -3.14
C PRO A 161 8.37 -19.18 -2.39
N PRO A 162 7.87 -17.93 -2.51
CA PRO A 162 8.46 -16.79 -1.83
C PRO A 162 8.67 -17.18 -0.37
N ARG A 163 9.93 -17.18 0.06
CA ARG A 163 10.29 -17.53 1.44
C ARG A 163 9.52 -16.56 2.31
N GLN A 164 8.62 -17.08 3.14
CA GLN A 164 7.95 -16.28 4.15
C GLN A 164 9.06 -15.76 5.05
N ALA A 165 9.38 -14.47 4.89
CA ALA A 165 10.19 -13.77 5.86
C ALA A 165 9.55 -14.04 7.22
N LYS A 166 10.25 -14.76 8.10
CA LYS A 166 9.92 -14.71 9.52
C LYS A 166 10.22 -13.27 9.93
N GLN A 167 9.23 -12.40 9.80
CA GLN A 167 9.26 -11.08 10.40
C GLN A 167 9.60 -11.34 11.88
N LYS A 168 10.80 -10.90 12.31
CA LYS A 168 11.07 -10.77 13.74
C LYS A 168 9.89 -9.98 14.29
N ASN A 169 9.20 -10.56 15.26
CA ASN A 169 8.02 -10.00 15.91
C ASN A 169 8.31 -8.54 16.33
N SER A 170 8.06 -7.57 15.46
CA SER A 170 7.81 -6.21 15.89
C SER A 170 6.46 -6.29 16.57
N THR A 171 6.49 -6.44 17.89
CA THR A 171 5.33 -6.67 18.77
C THR A 171 4.30 -5.55 18.73
N ALA A 172 4.53 -4.49 17.95
CA ALA A 172 3.53 -3.50 17.64
C ALA A 172 2.63 -4.02 16.50
N PRO A 173 1.37 -4.42 16.78
CA PRO A 173 0.42 -4.67 15.70
C PRO A 173 0.38 -3.40 14.84
N ALA A 174 0.57 -3.56 13.53
CA ALA A 174 0.37 -2.47 12.60
C ALA A 174 -0.97 -1.79 12.95
N HIS A 175 -0.98 -0.46 13.02
CA HIS A 175 -2.20 0.28 13.33
C HIS A 175 -3.09 0.23 12.09
N VAL A 176 -3.70 -0.92 11.87
CA VAL A 176 -4.56 -1.19 10.72
C VAL A 176 -5.93 -0.64 11.04
N SER A 177 -6.10 0.66 10.86
CA SER A 177 -7.40 1.31 10.97
C SER A 177 -7.75 2.03 9.69
N LEU A 178 -9.02 1.98 9.33
CA LEU A 178 -9.58 2.82 8.27
C LEU A 178 -9.49 4.28 8.71
N ASN A 179 -9.21 5.17 7.76
CA ASN A 179 -9.22 6.61 8.00
C ASN A 179 -10.67 7.10 8.05
N ILE A 180 -11.24 7.18 9.26
CA ILE A 180 -12.63 7.59 9.50
C ILE A 180 -12.85 9.03 9.04
N ASP A 181 -11.87 9.91 9.24
CA ASP A 181 -11.97 11.35 8.94
C ASP A 181 -12.01 11.61 7.43
N ALA A 182 -11.53 10.66 6.61
CA ALA A 182 -11.55 10.76 5.15
C ALA A 182 -12.83 10.18 4.52
N MET A 183 -13.71 9.54 5.30
CA MET A 183 -14.93 8.94 4.75
C MET A 183 -15.97 10.01 4.42
N SER A 184 -16.61 9.88 3.26
CA SER A 184 -17.83 10.64 2.99
C SER A 184 -18.96 10.24 3.97
N PRO A 185 -19.97 11.09 4.21
CA PRO A 185 -21.08 10.75 5.11
C PRO A 185 -21.80 9.45 4.74
N ARG A 186 -21.90 9.15 3.43
CA ARG A 186 -22.51 7.91 2.92
C ARG A 186 -21.64 6.69 3.20
N GLU A 187 -20.32 6.80 3.05
CA GLU A 187 -19.39 5.73 3.40
C GLU A 187 -19.37 5.51 4.91
N PHE A 188 -19.39 6.58 5.70
CA PHE A 188 -19.44 6.50 7.14
C PHE A 188 -20.70 5.79 7.64
N THR A 189 -21.87 6.09 7.09
CA THR A 189 -23.12 5.38 7.45
C THR A 189 -23.09 3.90 7.07
N ARG A 190 -22.51 3.54 5.91
CA ARG A 190 -22.28 2.14 5.54
C ARG A 190 -21.32 1.47 6.51
N TYR A 191 -20.23 2.14 6.86
CA TYR A 191 -19.26 1.68 7.84
C TYR A 191 -19.92 1.42 9.20
N LEU A 192 -20.77 2.32 9.69
CA LEU A 192 -21.55 2.10 10.92
C LEU A 192 -22.45 0.87 10.85
N ARG A 193 -23.04 0.55 9.69
CA ARG A 193 -23.82 -0.68 9.51
C ARG A 193 -22.93 -1.91 9.66
N THR A 194 -21.78 -1.93 9.00
CA THR A 194 -20.80 -3.02 9.13
C THR A 194 -20.32 -3.19 10.58
N LEU A 195 -20.09 -2.09 11.31
CA LEU A 195 -19.73 -2.15 12.73
C LEU A 195 -20.83 -2.74 13.61
N ARG A 196 -22.10 -2.46 13.30
CA ARG A 196 -23.23 -3.05 14.03
C ARG A 196 -23.32 -4.56 13.81
N GLU A 197 -23.01 -5.03 12.60
CA GLU A 197 -22.94 -6.46 12.28
C GLU A 197 -21.80 -7.17 13.03
N LEU A 198 -20.70 -6.47 13.34
CA LEU A 198 -19.58 -7.00 14.13
C LEU A 198 -19.83 -7.04 15.65
N ARG A 199 -20.97 -6.54 16.13
CA ARG A 199 -21.32 -6.52 17.56
C ARG A 199 -21.26 -7.89 18.27
N PRO A 200 -21.82 -9.00 17.74
CA PRO A 200 -21.71 -10.31 18.38
C PRO A 200 -20.26 -10.80 18.45
N ALA A 201 -19.47 -10.57 17.41
CA ALA A 201 -18.05 -10.91 17.41
C ALA A 201 -17.28 -10.09 18.46
N PHE A 202 -17.61 -8.82 18.64
CA PHE A 202 -17.03 -7.98 19.68
C PHE A 202 -17.40 -8.45 21.10
N GLN A 203 -18.64 -8.88 21.32
CA GLN A 203 -19.05 -9.47 22.61
C GLN A 203 -18.27 -10.75 22.92
N ALA A 204 -18.07 -11.61 21.92
CA ALA A 204 -17.24 -12.81 22.08
C ALA A 204 -15.78 -12.46 22.40
N HIS A 205 -15.24 -11.43 21.75
CA HIS A 205 -13.89 -10.92 22.00
C HIS A 205 -13.71 -10.41 23.43
N ILE A 206 -14.65 -9.61 23.95
CA ILE A 206 -14.62 -9.15 25.34
C ILE A 206 -14.69 -10.32 26.32
N LYS A 207 -15.55 -11.31 26.06
CA LYS A 207 -15.66 -12.51 26.91
C LYS A 207 -14.36 -13.31 26.93
N ALA A 208 -13.73 -13.52 25.77
CA ALA A 208 -12.45 -14.19 25.67
C ALA A 208 -11.35 -13.45 26.45
N ARG A 209 -11.27 -12.12 26.28
CA ARG A 209 -10.34 -11.28 27.04
C ARG A 209 -10.59 -11.29 28.55
N ALA A 210 -11.85 -11.26 28.97
CA ALA A 210 -12.20 -11.33 30.38
C ALA A 210 -11.76 -12.67 31.02
N MET A 211 -11.81 -13.77 30.26
CA MET A 211 -11.27 -15.07 30.68
C MET A 211 -9.74 -15.06 30.75
N GLU A 212 -9.07 -14.49 29.75
CA GLU A 212 -7.60 -14.37 29.73
C GLU A 212 -7.06 -13.55 30.91
N GLU A 213 -7.73 -12.45 31.24
CA GLU A 213 -7.34 -11.55 32.34
C GLU A 213 -7.88 -11.99 33.71
N ASN A 214 -8.56 -13.15 33.80
CA ASN A 214 -9.25 -13.64 35.00
C ASN A 214 -10.16 -12.59 35.66
N ASN A 215 -10.72 -11.69 34.85
CA ASN A 215 -11.46 -10.52 35.32
C ASN A 215 -12.96 -10.74 35.17
N ASN A 216 -13.56 -11.42 36.15
CA ASN A 216 -15.01 -11.69 36.20
C ASN A 216 -15.86 -10.41 36.16
N ILE A 217 -15.31 -9.27 36.58
CA ILE A 217 -16.00 -7.97 36.55
C ILE A 217 -16.15 -7.49 35.10
N LEU A 218 -15.15 -7.75 34.24
CA LEU A 218 -15.20 -7.36 32.83
C LEU A 218 -16.26 -8.14 32.05
N ALA A 219 -16.39 -9.45 32.33
CA ALA A 219 -17.36 -10.32 31.68
C ALA A 219 -18.82 -9.92 31.94
N ASN A 220 -19.10 -9.39 33.13
CA ASN A 220 -20.45 -9.05 33.59
C ASN A 220 -20.86 -7.60 33.30
N LYS A 221 -19.93 -6.75 32.83
CA LYS A 221 -20.24 -5.35 32.49
C LYS A 221 -21.01 -5.26 31.18
N SER A 222 -22.02 -4.38 31.15
CA SER A 222 -22.73 -4.06 29.91
C SER A 222 -21.80 -3.36 28.92
N LEU A 223 -22.02 -3.56 27.62
CA LEU A 223 -21.25 -2.88 26.56
C LEU A 223 -21.27 -1.35 26.71
N TYR A 224 -22.38 -0.80 27.20
CA TYR A 224 -22.51 0.63 27.46
C TYR A 224 -21.58 1.09 28.58
N ALA A 225 -21.51 0.34 29.69
CA ALA A 225 -20.59 0.64 30.79
C ALA A 225 -19.11 0.56 30.34
N LEU A 226 -18.78 -0.38 29.45
CA LEU A 226 -17.44 -0.47 28.86
C LEU A 226 -17.14 0.71 27.92
N ALA A 227 -18.13 1.22 27.18
CA ALA A 227 -17.96 2.34 26.27
C ALA A 227 -17.68 3.67 26.99
N GLN A 228 -18.14 3.82 28.24
CA GLN A 228 -17.84 5.00 29.06
C GLN A 228 -16.38 5.05 29.50
N ASN A 229 -15.68 3.91 29.52
CA ASN A 229 -14.27 3.86 29.86
C ASN A 229 -13.41 3.97 28.58
N THR A 230 -13.06 5.20 28.23
CA THR A 230 -12.27 5.52 27.03
C THR A 230 -10.80 5.09 27.14
N GLU A 231 -10.27 4.95 28.35
CA GLU A 231 -8.85 4.68 28.59
C GLU A 231 -8.41 3.29 28.11
N VAL A 232 -9.30 2.28 28.25
CA VAL A 232 -8.92 0.89 27.96
C VAL A 232 -9.00 0.55 26.45
N GLY A 233 -9.80 1.30 25.69
CA GLY A 233 -9.79 1.24 24.23
C GLY A 233 -10.10 -0.16 23.62
N TYR A 234 -10.91 -0.99 24.29
CA TYR A 234 -11.21 -2.36 23.86
C TYR A 234 -11.71 -2.45 22.40
N HIS A 235 -12.58 -1.52 22.00
CA HIS A 235 -13.10 -1.46 20.63
C HIS A 235 -11.99 -1.25 19.59
N ARG A 236 -11.00 -0.39 19.89
CA ARG A 236 -9.87 -0.10 18.99
C ARG A 236 -9.00 -1.34 18.79
N ARG A 237 -8.71 -2.06 19.87
CA ARG A 237 -7.94 -3.33 19.81
C ARG A 237 -8.69 -4.40 19.03
N PHE A 238 -9.99 -4.57 19.30
CA PHE A 238 -10.83 -5.51 18.54
C PHE A 238 -10.82 -5.20 17.05
N LEU A 239 -11.02 -3.94 16.66
CA LEU A 239 -11.02 -3.54 15.25
C LEU A 239 -9.65 -3.79 14.61
N GLN A 240 -8.54 -3.46 15.28
CA GLN A 240 -7.21 -3.76 14.77
C GLN A 240 -6.99 -5.27 14.57
N GLU A 241 -7.35 -6.10 15.55
CA GLU A 241 -7.22 -7.55 15.45
C GLU A 241 -8.11 -8.10 14.31
N HIS A 242 -9.35 -7.64 14.20
CA HIS A 242 -10.27 -8.03 13.13
C HIS A 242 -9.74 -7.66 11.74
N MET A 243 -9.29 -6.42 11.56
CA MET A 243 -8.72 -5.95 10.31
C MET A 243 -7.42 -6.67 9.97
N SER A 244 -6.52 -6.87 10.96
CA SER A 244 -5.26 -7.59 10.74
C SER A 244 -5.49 -9.03 10.24
N LYS A 245 -6.52 -9.72 10.76
CA LYS A 245 -6.93 -11.05 10.27
C LYS A 245 -7.44 -10.99 8.83
N GLU A 246 -8.18 -9.94 8.49
CA GLU A 246 -8.70 -9.75 7.14
C GLU A 246 -7.59 -9.50 6.11
N PHE A 247 -6.54 -8.75 6.47
CA PHE A 247 -5.37 -8.54 5.60
C PHE A 247 -4.40 -9.74 5.60
N ALA A 248 -4.31 -10.49 6.70
CA ALA A 248 -3.52 -11.72 6.75
C ALA A 248 -4.10 -12.85 5.87
N ASN A 249 -5.39 -12.77 5.53
CA ASN A 249 -6.01 -13.75 4.64
C ASN A 249 -5.49 -13.59 3.21
N ARG A 250 -4.81 -14.63 2.70
CA ARG A 250 -4.26 -14.65 1.33
C ARG A 250 -5.32 -14.62 0.23
N GLU A 251 -6.55 -15.04 0.55
CA GLU A 251 -7.66 -15.02 -0.39
C GLU A 251 -8.32 -13.62 -0.47
N SER A 252 -7.99 -12.73 0.48
CA SER A 252 -8.52 -11.37 0.48
C SER A 252 -7.90 -10.57 -0.66
N LEU A 253 -8.75 -9.85 -1.40
CA LEU A 253 -8.31 -8.86 -2.40
C LEU A 253 -7.98 -7.50 -1.76
N LYS A 254 -8.00 -7.41 -0.43
CA LYS A 254 -7.74 -6.17 0.30
C LYS A 254 -6.25 -6.03 0.58
N PHE A 255 -5.71 -4.85 0.29
CA PHE A 255 -4.33 -4.49 0.59
C PHE A 255 -4.27 -3.62 1.83
N GLU A 256 -3.34 -3.95 2.73
CA GLU A 256 -3.04 -3.09 3.86
C GLU A 256 -2.42 -1.79 3.35
N GLN A 257 -2.92 -0.67 3.86
CA GLN A 257 -2.41 0.65 3.48
C GLN A 257 -1.14 0.93 4.29
N HIS A 258 -0.01 1.00 3.59
CA HIS A 258 1.28 1.43 4.16
C HIS A 258 1.68 2.76 3.52
N PRO A 259 1.14 3.90 4.00
CA PRO A 259 1.51 5.19 3.44
C PRO A 259 2.98 5.50 3.74
N HIS A 260 3.67 6.08 2.77
CA HIS A 260 5.06 6.51 2.93
C HIS A 260 5.14 7.59 4.04
N PRO A 261 6.08 7.52 5.00
CA PRO A 261 6.20 8.51 6.08
C PRO A 261 6.26 9.94 5.55
N ASN A 262 7.12 10.17 4.56
CA ASN A 262 7.32 11.46 3.90
C ASN A 262 6.46 11.66 2.64
N ALA A 263 5.42 10.84 2.44
CA ALA A 263 4.56 10.87 1.25
C ALA A 263 5.33 10.84 -0.10
N ALA A 264 6.50 10.17 -0.14
CA ALA A 264 7.38 10.10 -1.31
C ALA A 264 7.87 11.47 -1.82
N LEU A 265 7.89 12.50 -0.97
CA LEU A 265 8.38 13.83 -1.35
C LEU A 265 9.89 13.85 -1.55
N LEU A 266 10.63 13.12 -0.71
CA LEU A 266 12.09 13.00 -0.77
C LEU A 266 12.50 11.56 -0.45
N TYR A 267 13.41 11.04 -1.27
CA TYR A 267 14.05 9.73 -1.06
C TYR A 267 15.52 9.85 -0.61
N HIS A 268 16.15 11.02 -0.80
CA HIS A 268 17.50 11.24 -0.29
C HIS A 268 17.42 11.67 1.18
N HIS A 269 18.46 11.33 1.97
CA HIS A 269 18.63 11.78 3.35
C HIS A 269 19.69 12.89 3.40
N PRO A 270 19.32 14.16 3.15
CA PRO A 270 20.25 15.27 3.26
C PRO A 270 20.75 15.35 4.69
N SER A 271 22.08 15.31 4.85
CA SER A 271 22.69 15.51 6.16
C SER A 271 22.67 17.00 6.50
N PRO A 272 22.59 17.39 7.78
CA PRO A 272 22.72 18.80 8.18
C PRO A 272 24.06 19.43 7.76
N LEU A 273 25.04 18.60 7.41
CA LEU A 273 26.39 18.99 7.00
C LEU A 273 26.54 19.10 5.49
N ASP A 274 25.48 18.78 4.73
CA ASP A 274 25.43 18.94 3.28
C ASP A 274 25.33 20.45 2.97
N THR A 275 26.48 21.11 3.12
CA THR A 275 26.66 22.53 2.86
C THR A 275 27.02 22.67 1.40
N GLN A 276 26.34 23.60 0.72
CA GLN A 276 26.56 23.89 -0.70
C GLN A 276 28.03 24.28 -0.92
N LEU A 277 28.79 23.38 -1.55
CA LEU A 277 30.08 23.68 -2.18
C LEU A 277 29.84 24.27 -3.58
#